data_AF-A0A314UYK6-F1
#
_entry.id   AF-A0A314UYK6-F1
#
_cell.length_a   1.000
_cell.length_b   1.000
_cell.length_c   1.000
_cell.angle_alpha   90.00
_cell.angle_beta   90.00
_cell.angle_gamma   90.00
#
_symmetry.space_group_name_H-M   'P 1'
#
loop_
_entity.id
_entity.type
_entity.pdbx_description
1 polymer ?
#
loop_
_entity_poly.entity_id
_entity_poly.type
_entity_poly.pdbx_seq_one_letter_code
_entity_poly.pdbx_strand_id
1 'polypeptide(L)'
;MAGSTFWLVVLLGMFGSLLGFILNHFLPLMLLRLNGSLPPKGSFGWPILGQTLAFLKPHPSNSLGAFLQHHCSRYGKVFKSHLFLSPTIVSCDQELNYFILQNEGKLFECSYPKPIHGILGKSSMLVAVADTHKRLRNVAVSLVTITKSKPEFLSDIEATTISMLHSWKDKSQVIFCEEARKFTFNVIVKQVLGLTPDEPQTTRILEDFLTFMRGLISLPLYIPGTPYARAVKARRRISSTVKAIIEERRRQAAETSTNSSRSKRSDFLEILMDVVILI
;
A
#
# COMPACT_ATOMS: atom_id res chain seq x y z
N MET A 1 -15.18 38.97 -35.75
CA MET A 1 -15.80 39.33 -34.45
C MET A 1 -16.55 38.17 -33.77
N ALA A 2 -17.06 37.16 -34.50
CA ALA A 2 -17.77 36.03 -33.88
C ALA A 2 -16.89 35.03 -33.10
N GLY A 3 -15.60 34.92 -33.42
CA GLY A 3 -14.68 34.00 -32.73
C GLY A 3 -14.32 34.43 -31.31
N SER A 4 -14.18 35.72 -31.04
CA SER A 4 -13.75 36.23 -29.72
C SER A 4 -14.85 36.09 -28.66
N THR A 5 -16.11 36.30 -29.04
CA THR A 5 -17.26 36.14 -28.14
C THR A 5 -17.50 34.68 -27.77
N PHE A 6 -17.28 33.74 -28.71
CA PHE A 6 -17.36 32.31 -28.43
C PHE A 6 -16.35 31.86 -27.37
N TRP A 7 -15.07 32.23 -27.50
CA TRP A 7 -14.04 31.87 -26.51
C TRP A 7 -14.29 32.50 -25.14
N LEU A 8 -14.83 33.72 -25.09
CA LEU A 8 -15.22 34.37 -23.83
C LEU A 8 -16.34 33.60 -23.11
N VAL A 9 -17.38 33.16 -23.82
CA VAL A 9 -18.48 32.37 -23.25
C VAL A 9 -17.96 31.01 -22.73
N VAL A 10 -17.06 30.35 -23.48
CA VAL A 10 -16.44 29.09 -23.04
C VAL A 10 -15.61 29.31 -21.77
N LEU A 11 -14.78 30.36 -21.70
CA LEU A 11 -13.96 30.68 -20.53
C LEU A 11 -14.83 30.99 -19.29
N LEU A 12 -15.89 31.76 -19.46
CA LEU A 12 -16.84 32.07 -18.38
C LEU A 12 -17.57 30.81 -17.88
N GLY A 13 -18.00 29.93 -18.80
CA GLY A 13 -18.60 28.65 -18.45
C GLY A 13 -17.65 27.73 -17.68
N MET A 14 -16.40 27.63 -18.14
CA MET A 14 -15.34 26.87 -17.46
C MET A 14 -15.05 27.43 -16.06
N PHE A 15 -14.97 28.75 -15.94
CA PHE A 15 -14.75 29.42 -14.65
C PHE A 15 -15.93 29.21 -13.69
N GLY A 16 -17.17 29.36 -14.18
CA GLY A 16 -18.39 29.11 -13.40
C GLY A 16 -18.49 27.66 -12.92
N SER A 17 -18.17 26.70 -13.80
CA SER A 17 -18.12 25.27 -13.43
C SER A 17 -17.04 24.98 -12.40
N LEU A 18 -15.84 25.57 -12.54
CA LEU A 18 -14.75 25.41 -11.58
C LEU A 18 -15.11 26.01 -10.22
N LEU A 19 -15.70 27.20 -10.21
CA LEU A 19 -16.14 27.88 -8.99
C LEU A 19 -17.25 27.09 -8.29
N GLY A 20 -18.24 26.59 -9.04
CA GLY A 20 -19.30 25.74 -8.51
C GLY A 20 -18.75 24.45 -7.91
N PHE A 21 -17.77 23.81 -8.55
CA PHE A 21 -17.09 22.63 -8.02
C PHE A 21 -16.34 22.93 -6.72
N ILE A 22 -15.57 24.02 -6.66
CA ILE A 22 -14.85 24.44 -5.45
C ILE A 22 -15.84 24.73 -4.33
N LEU A 23 -16.89 25.51 -4.59
CA LEU A 23 -17.91 25.83 -3.59
C LEU A 23 -18.57 24.57 -3.07
N ASN A 24 -19.04 23.67 -3.94
CA ASN A 24 -19.66 22.42 -3.50
C ASN A 24 -18.72 21.54 -2.66
N HIS A 25 -17.42 21.50 -2.99
CA HIS A 25 -16.43 20.72 -2.23
C HIS A 25 -16.19 21.28 -0.82
N PHE A 26 -16.16 22.61 -0.67
CA PHE A 26 -15.83 23.27 0.60
C PHE A 26 -17.08 23.71 1.42
N LEU A 27 -18.27 23.74 0.82
CA LEU A 27 -19.51 24.17 1.47
C LEU A 27 -19.87 23.32 2.71
N PRO A 28 -19.80 21.99 2.70
CA PRO A 28 -20.07 21.18 3.89
C PRO A 28 -19.16 21.53 5.08
N LEU A 29 -17.90 21.91 4.80
CA LEU A 29 -16.92 22.28 5.82
C LEU A 29 -17.18 23.67 6.40
N MET A 30 -17.71 24.59 5.59
CA MET A 30 -18.19 25.88 6.08
C MET A 30 -19.44 25.73 6.95
N LEU A 31 -20.36 24.85 6.56
CA LEU A 31 -21.59 24.59 7.34
C LEU A 31 -21.29 23.93 8.70
N LEU A 32 -20.31 23.01 8.76
CA LEU A 32 -19.83 22.44 10.04
C LEU A 32 -19.35 23.51 11.03
N ARG A 33 -18.74 24.59 10.54
CA ARG A 33 -18.31 25.72 11.37
C ARG A 33 -19.47 26.49 12.00
N LEU A 34 -20.65 26.50 11.37
CA LEU A 34 -21.82 27.21 11.85
C LEU A 34 -22.56 26.44 12.96
N ASN A 35 -22.38 25.12 13.05
CA ASN A 35 -23.06 24.24 14.02
C ASN A 35 -22.33 24.11 15.38
N GLY A 36 -21.41 25.03 15.72
CA GLY A 36 -20.87 25.15 17.08
C GLY A 36 -19.67 24.24 17.45
N SER A 37 -19.31 23.26 16.62
CA SER A 37 -18.07 22.49 16.79
C SER A 37 -16.94 23.13 15.97
N LEU A 38 -16.11 23.96 16.61
CA LEU A 38 -14.96 24.52 15.90
C LEU A 38 -13.94 23.43 15.59
N PRO A 39 -13.64 23.14 14.31
CA PRO A 39 -12.57 22.22 13.98
C PRO A 39 -11.22 22.79 14.46
N PRO A 40 -10.18 21.95 14.60
CA PRO A 40 -8.84 22.39 14.93
C PRO A 40 -8.36 23.57 14.06
N LYS A 41 -7.46 24.40 14.60
CA LYS A 41 -6.80 25.47 13.84
C LYS A 41 -6.11 24.88 12.60
N GLY A 42 -5.94 25.67 11.55
CA GLY A 42 -5.26 25.21 10.32
C GLY A 42 -5.78 25.87 9.05
N SER A 43 -5.22 25.44 7.92
CA SER A 43 -5.49 26.00 6.59
C SER A 43 -5.76 24.90 5.57
N PHE A 44 -6.74 25.10 4.71
CA PHE A 44 -6.99 24.18 3.59
C PHE A 44 -6.02 24.38 2.41
N GLY A 45 -5.20 25.43 2.41
CA GLY A 45 -4.23 25.67 1.34
C GLY A 45 -4.87 26.04 0.00
N TRP A 46 -4.30 25.56 -1.10
CA TRP A 46 -4.76 25.86 -2.45
C TRP A 46 -6.13 25.23 -2.74
N PRO A 47 -6.98 25.87 -3.55
CA PRO A 47 -8.22 25.23 -4.00
C PRO A 47 -7.94 23.88 -4.64
N ILE A 48 -8.71 22.86 -4.26
CA ILE A 48 -8.65 21.47 -4.78
C ILE A 48 -7.37 20.70 -4.42
N LEU A 49 -6.18 21.21 -4.74
CA LEU A 49 -4.91 20.51 -4.47
C LEU A 49 -4.52 20.53 -2.98
N GLY A 50 -5.04 21.53 -2.26
CA GLY A 50 -4.80 21.72 -0.85
C GLY A 50 -3.33 21.98 -0.54
N GLN A 51 -2.79 21.18 0.38
CA GLN A 51 -1.40 21.23 0.80
C GLN A 51 -0.63 19.93 0.49
N THR A 52 -1.21 19.04 -0.34
CA THR A 52 -0.69 17.69 -0.60
C THR A 52 0.77 17.70 -1.08
N LEU A 53 1.14 18.59 -2.00
CA LEU A 53 2.51 18.65 -2.53
C LEU A 53 3.52 19.13 -1.47
N ALA A 54 3.13 20.07 -0.61
CA ALA A 54 3.97 20.52 0.49
C ALA A 54 4.14 19.41 1.55
N PHE A 55 3.06 18.66 1.82
CA PHE A 55 3.08 17.50 2.71
C PHE A 55 3.98 16.37 2.20
N LEU A 56 3.96 16.09 0.89
CA LEU A 56 4.77 15.03 0.26
C LEU A 56 6.22 15.44 -0.05
N LYS A 57 6.65 16.66 0.32
CA LYS A 57 8.01 17.13 0.03
C LYS A 57 9.03 16.23 0.76
N PRO A 58 10.03 15.67 0.06
CA PRO A 58 11.03 14.80 0.68
C PRO A 58 11.76 15.48 1.84
N HIS A 59 12.02 14.71 2.88
CA HIS A 59 12.79 15.11 4.05
C HIS A 59 13.54 13.90 4.64
N PRO A 60 14.54 14.11 5.51
CA PRO A 60 15.21 13.02 6.21
C PRO A 60 14.22 12.16 7.00
N SER A 61 14.38 10.83 6.96
CA SER A 61 13.49 9.85 7.61
C SER A 61 13.53 9.89 9.14
N ASN A 62 14.58 10.48 9.72
CA ASN A 62 14.75 10.71 11.15
C ASN A 62 14.23 12.09 11.60
N SER A 63 13.41 12.76 10.77
CA SER A 63 12.84 14.07 11.07
C SER A 63 11.34 14.10 10.76
N LEU A 64 10.62 15.02 11.40
CA LEU A 64 9.20 15.25 11.14
C LEU A 64 8.94 15.89 9.76
N GLY A 65 9.97 16.47 9.14
CA GLY A 65 9.85 17.25 7.92
C GLY A 65 9.31 18.66 8.15
N ALA A 66 9.71 19.58 7.26
CA ALA A 66 9.41 21.01 7.40
C ALA A 66 7.90 21.32 7.41
N PHE A 67 7.10 20.55 6.64
CA PHE A 67 5.66 20.76 6.56
C PHE A 67 4.98 20.59 7.93
N LEU A 68 5.18 19.43 8.54
CA LEU A 68 4.57 19.10 9.83
C LEU A 68 5.15 19.97 10.94
N GLN A 69 6.47 20.21 10.96
CA GLN A 69 7.10 21.08 11.95
C GLN A 69 6.50 22.49 11.94
N HIS A 70 6.38 23.11 10.75
CA HIS A 70 5.78 24.44 10.62
C HIS A 70 4.32 24.47 11.08
N HIS A 71 3.52 23.47 10.69
CA HIS A 71 2.11 23.42 11.06
C HIS A 71 1.90 23.17 12.54
N CYS A 72 2.68 22.29 13.16
CA CYS A 72 2.63 22.05 14.60
C CYS A 72 2.98 23.31 15.40
N SER A 73 4.03 24.04 15.00
CA SER A 73 4.40 25.31 15.65
C SER A 73 3.33 26.39 15.50
N ARG A 74 2.64 26.44 14.35
CA ARG A 74 1.66 27.49 14.04
C ARG A 74 0.24 27.21 14.57
N TYR A 75 -0.21 25.96 14.49
CA TYR A 75 -1.60 25.58 14.72
C TYR A 75 -1.79 24.65 15.93
N GLY A 76 -0.70 24.10 16.47
CA GLY A 76 -0.73 23.06 17.50
C GLY A 76 -0.57 21.66 16.93
N LYS A 77 -0.43 20.66 17.81
CA LYS A 77 -0.20 19.25 17.43
C LYS A 77 -1.35 18.64 16.63
N VAL A 78 -2.55 19.19 16.72
CA VAL A 78 -3.73 18.77 15.95
C VAL A 78 -4.21 19.95 15.13
N PHE A 79 -4.25 19.78 13.80
CA PHE A 79 -4.61 20.87 12.89
C PHE A 79 -5.38 20.38 11.68
N LYS A 80 -6.20 21.25 11.09
CA LYS A 80 -6.90 20.96 9.83
C LYS A 80 -6.03 21.30 8.61
N SER A 81 -6.19 20.50 7.57
CA SER A 81 -5.56 20.66 6.25
C SER A 81 -6.48 20.15 5.14
N HIS A 82 -6.03 20.25 3.90
CA HIS A 82 -6.62 19.56 2.75
C HIS A 82 -5.52 18.74 2.09
N LEU A 83 -5.61 17.41 2.22
CA LEU A 83 -4.60 16.47 1.77
C LEU A 83 -5.27 15.39 0.92
N PHE A 84 -4.62 14.99 -0.16
CA PHE A 84 -5.11 13.93 -1.06
C PHE A 84 -6.53 14.19 -1.58
N LEU A 85 -6.81 15.45 -1.94
CA LEU A 85 -8.10 15.95 -2.42
C LEU A 85 -9.25 15.91 -1.39
N SER A 86 -8.92 15.68 -0.12
CA SER A 86 -9.90 15.57 0.96
C SER A 86 -9.60 16.56 2.09
N PRO A 87 -10.63 17.12 2.74
CA PRO A 87 -10.47 17.79 4.03
C PRO A 87 -9.92 16.80 5.06
N THR A 88 -8.90 17.20 5.82
CA THR A 88 -8.15 16.27 6.68
C THR A 88 -7.84 16.92 8.02
N ILE A 89 -7.99 16.18 9.11
CA ILE A 89 -7.39 16.52 10.40
C ILE A 89 -6.07 15.76 10.52
N VAL A 90 -4.98 16.49 10.72
CA VAL A 90 -3.64 15.93 10.94
C VAL A 90 -3.37 15.94 12.43
N SER A 91 -2.97 14.78 12.97
CA SER A 91 -2.62 14.61 14.37
C SER A 91 -1.15 14.21 14.51
N CYS A 92 -0.36 15.13 15.06
CA CYS A 92 0.97 14.90 15.62
C CYS A 92 0.90 14.75 17.15
N ASP A 93 -0.28 14.48 17.69
CA ASP A 93 -0.51 14.25 19.11
C ASP A 93 -0.59 12.76 19.43
N GLN A 94 0.21 12.31 20.40
CA GLN A 94 0.35 10.91 20.73
C GLN A 94 -0.93 10.31 21.33
N GLU A 95 -1.59 11.04 22.22
CA GLU A 95 -2.79 10.56 22.92
C GLU A 95 -3.95 10.42 21.95
N LEU A 96 -4.15 11.42 21.09
CA LEU A 96 -5.15 11.35 20.03
C LEU A 96 -4.86 10.21 19.04
N ASN A 97 -3.60 10.01 18.65
CA ASN A 97 -3.22 8.91 17.76
C ASN A 97 -3.51 7.55 18.40
N TYR A 98 -3.22 7.38 19.70
CA TYR A 98 -3.58 6.17 20.43
C TYR A 98 -5.09 5.95 20.47
N PHE A 99 -5.86 6.99 20.78
CA PHE A 99 -7.32 6.94 20.79
C PHE A 99 -7.90 6.55 19.43
N ILE A 100 -7.40 7.14 18.34
CA ILE A 100 -7.82 6.79 16.97
C ILE A 100 -7.60 5.30 16.71
N LEU A 101 -6.40 4.80 16.98
CA LEU A 101 -6.04 3.40 16.70
C LEU A 101 -6.83 2.39 17.56
N GLN A 102 -7.18 2.74 18.81
CA GLN A 102 -8.01 1.88 19.68
C GLN A 102 -9.49 1.86 19.29
N ASN A 103 -9.94 2.84 18.49
CA ASN A 103 -11.34 2.98 18.07
C ASN A 103 -11.56 2.72 16.57
N GLU A 104 -10.64 2.01 15.92
CA GLU A 104 -10.79 1.49 14.56
C GLU A 104 -12.03 0.58 14.46
N GLY A 105 -12.87 0.81 13.46
CA GLY A 105 -14.15 0.13 13.25
C GLY A 105 -15.29 0.58 14.17
N LYS A 106 -15.07 1.61 15.01
CA LYS A 106 -16.10 2.18 15.90
C LYS A 106 -16.33 3.67 15.63
N LEU A 107 -15.27 4.47 15.80
CA LEU A 107 -15.29 5.92 15.60
C LEU A 107 -14.47 6.33 14.38
N PHE A 108 -13.49 5.51 14.01
CA PHE A 108 -12.61 5.71 12.87
C PHE A 108 -12.62 4.48 11.98
N GLU A 109 -12.29 4.67 10.71
CA GLU A 109 -12.12 3.58 9.75
C GLU A 109 -10.90 3.88 8.87
N CYS A 110 -10.15 2.83 8.57
CA CYS A 110 -9.06 2.85 7.61
C CYS A 110 -9.55 3.34 6.24
N SER A 111 -9.12 4.55 5.84
CA SER A 111 -9.57 5.21 4.61
C SER A 111 -8.40 5.73 3.79
N TYR A 112 -7.70 4.82 3.11
CA TYR A 112 -6.62 5.19 2.20
C TYR A 112 -7.16 5.87 0.93
N PRO A 113 -6.36 6.73 0.26
CA PRO A 113 -6.75 7.29 -1.03
C PRO A 113 -7.14 6.19 -2.03
N LYS A 114 -8.23 6.40 -2.77
CA LYS A 114 -8.77 5.45 -3.77
C LYS A 114 -7.70 4.77 -4.66
N PRO A 115 -6.64 5.46 -5.09
CA PRO A 115 -5.62 4.82 -5.94
C PRO A 115 -4.84 3.69 -5.21
N ILE A 116 -4.70 3.71 -3.89
CA ILE A 116 -4.13 2.59 -3.13
C ILE A 116 -4.93 1.29 -3.37
N HIS A 117 -6.24 1.39 -3.56
CA HIS A 117 -7.10 0.25 -3.89
C HIS A 117 -6.79 -0.36 -5.27
N GLY A 118 -6.34 0.47 -6.22
CA GLY A 118 -5.95 0.03 -7.56
C GLY A 118 -4.66 -0.81 -7.52
N ILE A 119 -3.70 -0.40 -6.68
CA ILE A 119 -2.43 -1.08 -6.49
C ILE A 119 -2.58 -2.34 -5.63
N LEU A 120 -3.21 -2.25 -4.46
CA LEU A 120 -3.29 -3.38 -3.52
C LEU A 120 -4.42 -4.37 -3.84
N GLY A 121 -5.50 -3.88 -4.43
CA GLY A 121 -6.72 -4.65 -4.66
C GLY A 121 -7.79 -4.48 -3.60
N LYS A 122 -9.03 -4.71 -4.02
CA LYS A 122 -10.23 -4.54 -3.19
C LYS A 122 -10.29 -5.47 -1.98
N SER A 123 -9.64 -6.63 -2.06
CA SER A 123 -9.59 -7.62 -0.98
C SER A 123 -8.27 -7.58 -0.20
N SER A 124 -7.48 -6.51 -0.32
CA SER A 124 -6.28 -6.32 0.50
C SER A 124 -6.65 -5.90 1.92
N MET A 125 -5.82 -6.25 2.90
CA MET A 125 -6.08 -5.94 4.32
C MET A 125 -6.14 -4.43 4.60
N LEU A 126 -5.41 -3.60 3.83
CA LEU A 126 -5.45 -2.14 3.95
C LEU A 126 -6.73 -1.50 3.38
N VAL A 127 -7.54 -2.27 2.63
CA VAL A 127 -8.77 -1.81 1.97
C VAL A 127 -10.01 -2.47 2.54
N ALA A 128 -9.90 -3.72 2.99
CA ALA A 128 -10.99 -4.44 3.60
C ALA A 128 -11.39 -3.78 4.93
N VAL A 129 -12.68 -3.79 5.25
CA VAL A 129 -13.25 -3.25 6.48
C VAL A 129 -14.04 -4.34 7.22
N ALA A 130 -14.32 -4.09 8.51
CA ALA A 130 -15.16 -4.92 9.37
C ALA A 130 -14.84 -6.43 9.30
N ASP A 131 -15.85 -7.28 9.04
CA ASP A 131 -15.72 -8.73 9.05
C ASP A 131 -14.77 -9.27 7.99
N THR A 132 -14.72 -8.63 6.82
CA THR A 132 -13.79 -9.03 5.75
C THR A 132 -12.35 -8.81 6.21
N HIS A 133 -12.07 -7.65 6.82
CA HIS A 133 -10.77 -7.36 7.41
C HIS A 133 -10.42 -8.36 8.52
N LYS A 134 -11.35 -8.64 9.43
CA LYS A 134 -11.16 -9.58 10.54
C LYS A 134 -10.80 -10.98 10.04
N ARG A 135 -11.50 -11.50 9.03
CA ARG A 135 -11.21 -12.79 8.41
C ARG A 135 -9.81 -12.82 7.79
N LEU A 136 -9.48 -11.84 6.94
CA LEU A 136 -8.16 -11.75 6.30
C LEU A 136 -7.04 -11.64 7.32
N ARG A 137 -7.22 -10.82 8.36
CA ARG A 137 -6.26 -10.65 9.45
C ARG A 137 -6.05 -11.94 10.24
N ASN A 138 -7.12 -12.66 10.57
CA ASN A 138 -7.02 -13.93 11.29
C ASN A 138 -6.26 -14.98 10.49
N VAL A 139 -6.51 -15.07 9.18
CA VAL A 139 -5.73 -15.91 8.27
C VAL A 139 -4.26 -15.49 8.34
N ALA A 140 -3.92 -14.22 8.08
CA ALA A 140 -2.54 -13.73 8.14
C ALA A 140 -1.81 -14.04 9.46
N VAL A 141 -2.47 -13.81 10.61
CA VAL A 141 -1.89 -14.07 11.94
C VAL A 141 -1.67 -15.57 12.17
N SER A 142 -2.64 -16.41 11.82
CA SER A 142 -2.51 -17.87 11.90
C SER A 142 -1.30 -18.35 11.10
N LEU A 143 -1.11 -17.81 9.92
CA LEU A 143 -0.02 -18.20 9.01
C LEU A 143 1.35 -17.78 9.50
N VAL A 144 1.48 -16.54 10.00
CA VAL A 144 2.73 -16.09 10.64
C VAL A 144 3.04 -16.99 11.84
N THR A 145 2.02 -17.39 12.58
CA THR A 145 2.16 -18.29 13.74
C THR A 145 2.62 -19.69 13.35
N ILE A 146 2.05 -20.26 12.28
CA ILE A 146 2.46 -21.58 11.76
C ILE A 146 3.88 -21.51 11.17
N THR A 147 4.17 -20.45 10.41
CA THR A 147 5.47 -20.29 9.74
C THR A 147 6.60 -20.18 10.76
N LYS A 148 6.43 -19.36 11.80
CA LYS A 148 7.45 -19.19 12.85
C LYS A 148 7.62 -20.41 13.75
N SER A 149 6.65 -21.33 13.79
CA SER A 149 6.74 -22.56 14.58
C SER A 149 7.46 -23.69 13.86
N LYS A 150 7.76 -23.55 12.56
CA LYS A 150 8.49 -24.57 11.82
C LYS A 150 9.96 -24.62 12.27
N PRO A 151 10.51 -25.81 12.52
CA PRO A 151 11.92 -25.94 12.91
C PRO A 151 12.87 -25.42 11.81
N GLU A 152 12.48 -25.50 10.54
CA GLU A 152 13.29 -25.04 9.40
C GLU A 152 13.26 -23.52 9.19
N PHE A 153 12.38 -22.77 9.88
CA PHE A 153 12.21 -21.34 9.60
C PHE A 153 13.50 -20.54 9.86
N LEU A 154 14.17 -20.80 10.99
CA LEU A 154 15.41 -20.11 11.32
C LEU A 154 16.58 -20.58 10.46
N SER A 155 16.69 -21.89 10.21
CA SER A 155 17.76 -22.42 9.36
C SER A 155 17.63 -21.94 7.91
N ASP A 156 16.40 -21.77 7.41
CA ASP A 156 16.14 -21.18 6.10
C ASP A 156 16.60 -19.72 6.00
N ILE A 157 16.33 -18.91 7.03
CA ILE A 157 16.76 -17.51 7.09
C ILE A 157 18.29 -17.43 7.18
N GLU A 158 18.90 -18.28 8.00
CA GLU A 158 20.35 -18.36 8.15
C GLU A 158 21.03 -18.75 6.84
N ALA A 159 20.56 -19.84 6.19
CA ALA A 159 21.09 -20.29 4.91
C ALA A 159 20.96 -19.21 3.82
N THR A 160 19.82 -18.50 3.78
CA THR A 160 19.61 -17.38 2.85
C THR A 160 20.57 -16.22 3.14
N THR A 161 20.83 -15.93 4.41
CA THR A 161 21.76 -14.87 4.84
C THR A 161 23.18 -15.22 4.45
N ILE A 162 23.63 -16.44 4.78
CA ILE A 162 24.97 -16.93 4.44
C ILE A 162 25.19 -16.93 2.92
N SER A 163 24.21 -17.40 2.13
CA SER A 163 24.27 -17.39 0.67
C SER A 163 24.42 -15.97 0.11
N MET A 164 23.65 -15.01 0.63
CA MET A 164 23.77 -13.60 0.25
C MET A 164 25.16 -13.04 0.59
N LEU A 165 25.67 -13.28 1.80
CA LEU A 165 27.00 -12.82 2.21
C LEU A 165 28.11 -13.42 1.34
N HIS A 166 28.01 -14.70 0.98
CA HIS A 166 28.95 -15.33 0.05
C HIS A 166 28.93 -14.68 -1.32
N SER A 167 27.76 -14.25 -1.81
CA SER A 167 27.65 -13.55 -3.10
C SER A 167 28.35 -12.18 -3.14
N TRP A 168 28.79 -11.67 -1.98
CA TRP A 168 29.52 -10.40 -1.88
C TRP A 168 31.04 -10.57 -1.92
N LYS A 169 31.55 -11.80 -1.78
CA LYS A 169 32.99 -12.08 -1.59
C LYS A 169 33.89 -11.44 -2.64
N ASP A 170 33.44 -11.42 -3.90
CA ASP A 170 34.22 -10.92 -5.03
C ASP A 170 33.76 -9.52 -5.50
N LYS A 171 32.87 -8.85 -4.72
CA LYS A 171 32.36 -7.51 -5.06
C LYS A 171 33.18 -6.44 -4.35
N SER A 172 33.69 -5.48 -5.12
CA SER A 172 34.38 -4.29 -4.57
C SER A 172 33.43 -3.31 -3.88
N GLN A 173 32.14 -3.33 -4.23
CA GLN A 173 31.11 -2.47 -3.65
C GLN A 173 29.79 -3.22 -3.55
N VAL A 174 29.08 -3.00 -2.44
CA VAL A 174 27.74 -3.56 -2.20
C VAL A 174 26.79 -2.42 -1.84
N ILE A 175 25.69 -2.30 -2.59
CA ILE A 175 24.61 -1.37 -2.27
C ILE A 175 23.67 -2.05 -1.26
N PHE A 176 23.95 -1.87 0.03
CA PHE A 176 23.29 -2.61 1.11
C PHE A 176 21.75 -2.54 1.06
N CYS A 177 21.16 -1.39 0.71
CA CYS A 177 19.71 -1.24 0.67
C CYS A 177 19.04 -2.09 -0.42
N GLU A 178 19.75 -2.39 -1.51
CA GLU A 178 19.26 -3.29 -2.56
C GLU A 178 19.35 -4.75 -2.11
N GLU A 179 20.47 -5.12 -1.49
CA GLU A 179 20.67 -6.47 -0.96
C GLU A 179 19.68 -6.78 0.18
N ALA A 180 19.47 -5.86 1.11
CA ALA A 180 18.46 -6.01 2.17
C ALA A 180 17.04 -6.19 1.61
N ARG A 181 16.71 -5.50 0.51
CA ARG A 181 15.42 -5.64 -0.17
C ARG A 181 15.29 -6.99 -0.88
N LYS A 182 16.35 -7.47 -1.54
CA LYS A 182 16.39 -8.80 -2.16
C LYS A 182 16.27 -9.90 -1.12
N PHE A 183 17.00 -9.78 -0.01
CA PHE A 183 16.96 -10.71 1.12
C PHE A 183 15.54 -10.85 1.69
N THR A 184 14.93 -9.74 2.10
CA THR A 184 13.58 -9.75 2.67
C THR A 184 12.54 -10.28 1.68
N PHE A 185 12.68 -9.93 0.40
CA PHE A 185 11.83 -10.49 -0.66
C PHE A 185 11.98 -12.01 -0.79
N ASN A 186 13.21 -12.53 -0.86
CA ASN A 186 13.48 -13.96 -1.00
C ASN A 186 12.94 -14.75 0.20
N VAL A 187 13.12 -14.23 1.42
CA VAL A 187 12.54 -14.83 2.63
C VAL A 187 11.02 -14.89 2.51
N ILE A 188 10.36 -13.78 2.15
CA ILE A 188 8.90 -13.74 2.00
C ILE A 188 8.44 -14.70 0.90
N VAL A 189 9.04 -14.69 -0.28
CA VAL A 189 8.62 -15.53 -1.41
C VAL A 189 8.82 -17.01 -1.12
N LYS A 190 9.91 -17.40 -0.46
CA LYS A 190 10.11 -18.79 -0.02
C LYS A 190 9.03 -19.21 0.96
N GLN A 191 8.75 -18.40 1.99
CA GLN A 191 7.73 -18.74 2.98
C GLN A 191 6.29 -18.70 2.42
N VAL A 192 6.02 -17.77 1.50
CA VAL A 192 4.68 -17.52 0.93
C VAL A 192 4.36 -18.48 -0.22
N LEU A 193 5.28 -18.62 -1.17
CA LEU A 193 5.07 -19.32 -2.44
C LEU A 193 5.92 -20.58 -2.60
N GLY A 194 6.80 -20.88 -1.63
CA GLY A 194 7.70 -22.04 -1.69
C GLY A 194 8.74 -21.95 -2.81
N LEU A 195 9.02 -20.75 -3.34
CA LEU A 195 9.98 -20.56 -4.42
C LEU A 195 11.38 -20.24 -3.87
N THR A 196 12.41 -20.75 -4.53
CA THR A 196 13.80 -20.45 -4.22
C THR A 196 14.38 -19.33 -5.10
N PRO A 197 15.48 -18.67 -4.69
CA PRO A 197 16.06 -17.54 -5.43
C PRO A 197 16.51 -17.86 -6.86
N ASP A 198 16.86 -19.12 -7.13
CA ASP A 198 17.33 -19.62 -8.42
C ASP A 198 16.20 -19.87 -9.44
N GLU A 199 14.95 -19.90 -8.99
CA GLU A 199 13.81 -20.11 -9.89
C GLU A 199 13.55 -18.86 -10.76
N PRO A 200 13.39 -19.00 -12.10
CA PRO A 200 13.10 -17.86 -12.98
C PRO A 200 11.82 -17.10 -12.61
N GLN A 201 10.85 -17.78 -11.97
CA GLN A 201 9.63 -17.17 -11.48
C GLN A 201 9.92 -16.17 -10.35
N THR A 202 10.85 -16.48 -9.45
CA THR A 202 11.24 -15.62 -8.33
C THR A 202 11.80 -14.30 -8.83
N THR A 203 12.68 -14.32 -9.83
CA THR A 203 13.24 -13.10 -10.43
C THR A 203 12.16 -12.23 -11.07
N ARG A 204 11.22 -12.82 -11.83
CA ARG A 204 10.12 -12.08 -12.45
C ARG A 204 9.20 -11.43 -11.41
N ILE A 205 8.86 -12.17 -10.34
CA ILE A 205 8.04 -11.62 -9.25
C ILE A 205 8.80 -10.51 -8.53
N LEU A 206 10.12 -10.63 -8.35
CA LEU A 206 10.95 -9.59 -7.73
C LEU A 206 10.91 -8.30 -8.54
N GLU A 207 11.15 -8.35 -9.84
CA GLU A 207 11.13 -7.16 -10.72
C GLU A 207 9.77 -6.45 -10.69
N ASP A 208 8.68 -7.22 -10.75
CA ASP A 208 7.33 -6.68 -10.65
C ASP A 208 7.05 -6.13 -9.25
N PHE A 209 7.54 -6.77 -8.20
CA PHE A 209 7.38 -6.31 -6.82
C PHE A 209 8.13 -4.98 -6.58
N LEU A 210 9.34 -4.82 -7.11
CA LEU A 210 10.08 -3.56 -7.05
C LEU A 210 9.34 -2.45 -7.81
N THR A 211 8.78 -2.76 -8.97
CA THR A 211 7.95 -1.83 -9.75
C THR A 211 6.69 -1.43 -9.00
N PHE A 212 6.04 -2.40 -8.36
CA PHE A 212 4.87 -2.21 -7.51
C PHE A 212 5.19 -1.29 -6.32
N MET A 213 6.26 -1.54 -5.58
CA MET A 213 6.66 -0.73 -4.42
C MET A 213 6.95 0.72 -4.80
N ARG A 214 7.60 0.96 -5.95
CA ARG A 214 7.84 2.31 -6.47
C ARG A 214 6.54 3.06 -6.77
N GLY A 215 5.52 2.38 -7.31
CA GLY A 215 4.23 3.03 -7.56
C GLY A 215 3.38 3.22 -6.31
N LEU A 216 3.51 2.34 -5.30
CA LEU A 216 2.79 2.45 -4.03
C LEU A 216 3.13 3.75 -3.28
N ILE A 217 4.40 4.16 -3.32
CA ILE A 217 4.88 5.42 -2.69
C ILE A 217 4.83 6.64 -3.62
N SER A 218 4.33 6.48 -4.85
CA SER A 218 4.29 7.56 -5.84
C SER A 218 3.01 8.38 -5.75
N LEU A 219 3.00 9.53 -6.43
CA LEU A 219 1.77 10.33 -6.54
C LEU A 219 0.69 9.47 -7.21
N PRO A 220 -0.51 9.36 -6.60
CA PRO A 220 -1.51 8.37 -6.97
C PRO A 220 -2.32 8.75 -8.22
N LEU A 221 -1.64 9.00 -9.34
CA LEU A 221 -2.22 9.41 -10.62
C LEU A 221 -2.09 8.31 -11.68
N TYR A 222 -3.23 7.84 -12.19
CA TYR A 222 -3.27 6.85 -13.27
C TYR A 222 -3.10 7.51 -14.64
N ILE A 223 -1.86 7.86 -14.96
CA ILE A 223 -1.47 8.38 -16.26
C ILE A 223 -0.48 7.40 -16.90
N PRO A 224 -0.66 6.99 -18.17
CA PRO A 224 0.28 6.11 -18.84
C PRO A 224 1.73 6.60 -18.71
N GLY A 225 2.64 5.72 -18.30
CA GLY A 225 4.05 6.08 -18.07
C GLY A 225 4.38 6.58 -16.66
N THR A 226 3.41 6.79 -15.76
CA THR A 226 3.72 7.11 -14.35
C THR A 226 4.12 5.86 -13.55
N PRO A 227 4.85 6.03 -12.43
CA PRO A 227 5.15 4.93 -11.52
C PRO A 227 3.88 4.20 -11.03
N TYR A 228 2.82 4.96 -10.70
CA TYR A 228 1.54 4.40 -10.29
C TYR A 228 0.91 3.49 -11.36
N ALA A 229 0.83 3.94 -12.63
CA ALA A 229 0.27 3.13 -13.71
C ALA A 229 1.11 1.86 -13.97
N ARG A 230 2.44 1.94 -13.84
CA ARG A 230 3.32 0.76 -13.92
C ARG A 230 3.08 -0.21 -12.76
N ALA A 231 2.87 0.27 -11.54
CA ALA A 231 2.59 -0.59 -10.39
C ALA A 231 1.27 -1.35 -10.51
N VAL A 232 0.22 -0.72 -11.05
CA VAL A 232 -1.06 -1.42 -11.33
C VAL A 232 -0.86 -2.56 -12.34
N LYS A 233 -0.02 -2.35 -13.38
CA LYS A 233 0.33 -3.41 -14.34
C LYS A 233 1.17 -4.51 -13.70
N ALA A 234 2.18 -4.14 -12.89
CA ALA A 234 3.03 -5.09 -12.17
C ALA A 234 2.21 -5.98 -11.23
N ARG A 235 1.27 -5.40 -10.48
CA ARG A 235 0.32 -6.16 -9.64
C ARG A 235 -0.43 -7.21 -10.45
N ARG A 236 -0.95 -6.86 -11.64
CA ARG A 236 -1.67 -7.83 -12.50
C ARG A 236 -0.78 -9.00 -12.91
N ARG A 237 0.48 -8.73 -13.26
CA ARG A 237 1.45 -9.77 -13.62
C ARG A 237 1.78 -10.67 -12.42
N ILE A 238 2.04 -10.10 -11.25
CA ILE A 238 2.24 -10.87 -10.00
C ILE A 238 1.05 -11.79 -9.74
N SER A 239 -0.18 -11.26 -9.80
CA SER A 239 -1.39 -12.06 -9.61
C SER A 239 -1.52 -13.19 -10.63
N SER A 240 -1.16 -12.94 -11.89
CA SER A 240 -1.16 -13.97 -12.94
C SER A 240 -0.14 -15.07 -12.65
N THR A 241 1.08 -14.72 -12.25
CA THR A 241 2.12 -15.69 -11.91
C THR A 241 1.72 -16.54 -10.71
N VAL A 242 1.20 -15.92 -9.65
CA VAL A 242 0.70 -16.64 -8.46
C VAL A 242 -0.45 -17.57 -8.82
N LYS A 243 -1.38 -17.13 -9.68
CA LYS A 243 -2.48 -17.98 -10.14
C LYS A 243 -1.99 -19.21 -10.90
N ALA A 244 -1.02 -19.04 -11.80
CA ALA A 244 -0.41 -20.15 -12.53
C ALA A 244 0.27 -21.16 -11.59
N ILE A 245 0.95 -20.68 -10.52
CA ILE A 245 1.54 -21.55 -9.49
C ILE A 245 0.46 -22.37 -8.78
N ILE A 246 -0.67 -21.75 -8.40
CA ILE A 246 -1.79 -22.45 -7.75
C ILE A 246 -2.39 -23.51 -8.68
N GLU A 247 -2.64 -23.17 -9.95
CA GLU A 247 -3.21 -24.09 -10.94
C GLU A 247 -2.30 -25.30 -11.17
N GLU A 248 -1.00 -25.08 -11.31
CA GLU A 248 -0.02 -26.16 -11.47
C GLU A 248 0.03 -27.07 -10.25
N ARG A 249 0.00 -26.51 -9.04
CA ARG A 249 -0.04 -27.31 -7.80
C ARG A 249 -1.31 -28.14 -7.69
N ARG A 250 -2.47 -27.59 -8.06
CA ARG A 250 -3.75 -28.32 -8.08
C ARG A 250 -3.72 -29.47 -9.08
N ARG A 251 -3.16 -29.25 -10.27
CA ARG A 251 -2.99 -30.30 -11.29
C ARG A 251 -2.11 -31.43 -10.78
N GLN A 252 -0.95 -31.11 -10.19
CA GLN A 252 -0.06 -32.10 -9.58
C GLN A 252 -0.74 -32.89 -8.45
N ALA A 253 -1.53 -32.23 -7.60
CA ALA A 253 -2.26 -32.90 -6.53
C ALA A 253 -3.28 -33.92 -7.07
N ALA A 254 -3.99 -33.59 -8.15
CA ALA A 254 -4.94 -34.48 -8.80
C ALA A 254 -4.25 -35.69 -9.46
N GLU A 255 -3.07 -35.51 -10.06
CA GLU A 255 -2.28 -36.58 -10.70
C GLU A 255 -1.57 -37.49 -9.69
N THR A 256 -1.33 -37.02 -8.46
CA THR A 256 -0.59 -37.77 -7.42
C THR A 256 -1.51 -38.61 -6.52
N SER A 257 -2.83 -38.46 -6.61
CA SER A 257 -3.78 -39.34 -5.91
C SER A 257 -3.69 -40.82 -6.37
N THR A 258 -2.91 -41.10 -7.42
CA THR A 258 -2.62 -42.44 -7.94
C THR A 258 -1.22 -43.00 -7.59
N ASN A 259 -0.29 -42.24 -6.99
CA ASN A 259 1.05 -42.75 -6.62
C ASN A 259 1.55 -42.16 -5.30
N SER A 260 1.77 -43.02 -4.30
CA SER A 260 2.14 -42.66 -2.93
C SER A 260 3.63 -42.32 -2.78
N SER A 261 4.00 -41.06 -2.95
CA SER A 261 5.01 -40.40 -2.09
C SER A 261 5.06 -38.92 -2.40
N ARG A 262 4.79 -38.06 -1.41
CA ARG A 262 5.12 -36.65 -1.52
C ARG A 262 5.68 -36.13 -0.21
N SER A 263 6.85 -35.49 -0.30
CA SER A 263 7.26 -34.48 0.67
C SER A 263 6.28 -33.29 0.53
N LYS A 264 5.31 -33.19 1.43
CA LYS A 264 4.28 -32.15 1.39
C LYS A 264 4.99 -30.80 1.58
N ARG A 265 4.94 -29.93 0.56
CA ARG A 265 5.46 -28.55 0.69
C ARG A 265 4.68 -27.88 1.81
N SER A 266 5.37 -27.37 2.82
CA SER A 266 4.72 -26.76 3.98
C SER A 266 4.48 -25.25 3.81
N ASP A 267 4.74 -24.67 2.63
CA ASP A 267 4.64 -23.23 2.42
C ASP A 267 3.22 -22.68 2.61
N PHE A 268 3.12 -21.35 2.75
CA PHE A 268 1.84 -20.69 3.01
C PHE A 268 0.79 -20.99 1.94
N LEU A 269 1.17 -21.01 0.67
CA LEU A 269 0.23 -21.26 -0.41
C LEU A 269 -0.44 -22.62 -0.25
N GLU A 270 0.32 -23.64 0.17
CA GLU A 270 -0.24 -24.96 0.49
C GLU A 270 -1.24 -24.91 1.65
N ILE A 271 -0.89 -24.24 2.75
CA ILE A 271 -1.77 -24.08 3.92
C ILE A 271 -3.08 -23.38 3.51
N LEU A 272 -2.99 -22.34 2.67
CA LEU A 272 -4.17 -21.62 2.20
C LEU A 272 -5.04 -22.47 1.28
N MET A 273 -4.43 -23.29 0.40
CA MET A 273 -5.18 -24.22 -0.43
C MET A 273 -5.89 -25.28 0.42
N ASP A 274 -5.24 -25.83 1.45
CA ASP A 274 -5.84 -26.80 2.38
C ASP A 274 -7.01 -26.19 3.17
N VAL A 275 -6.89 -24.94 3.63
CA VAL A 275 -7.95 -24.22 4.36
C VAL A 275 -9.13 -23.85 3.45
N VAL A 276 -8.88 -23.49 2.19
CA VAL A 276 -9.94 -23.15 1.21
C VAL A 276 -10.64 -24.40 0.66
N ILE A 277 -10.03 -25.59 0.76
CA ILE A 277 -10.70 -26.87 0.43
C ILE A 277 -11.65 -27.31 1.57
N LEU A 278 -11.47 -26.79 2.80
CA LEU A 278 -12.27 -27.11 3.98
C LEU A 278 -13.44 -26.13 4.24
N ILE A 279 -13.69 -25.17 3.34
CA ILE A 279 -14.82 -24.22 3.38
C ILE A 279 -15.56 -24.29 2.04
#